data_AF-F0YYW7-F1
#
_entry.id   AF-F0YYW7-F1
#
_cell.length_a   1.000
_cell.length_b   1.000
_cell.length_c   1.000
_cell.angle_alpha   90.00
_cell.angle_beta   90.00
_cell.angle_gamma   90.00
#
_symmetry.space_group_name_H-M   'P 1'
#
loop_
_entity.id
_entity.type
_entity.pdbx_description
1 polymer ?
#
loop_
_entity_poly.entity_id
_entity_poly.type
_entity_poly.pdbx_seq_one_letter_code
_entity_poly.pdbx_strand_id
1 'polypeptide(L)'
;MFWISEKDIISIIITTLLFSFLATAHRVLLPNKYSAFLQFKSEEDPKKTAESTAVRIIYIIIMTALLYVGFSFRAEVIYIGIFIAAFLNVWPAVIQYRLLRFVKTKSEWILLTGYVVFITASIFTAYLTVKLLLPMLNGEMQIMLLDNQAISILTTIFAIALPIPIESFLAKFSCVVVVQNIDTFKEEAYILRNQLQIENPILNKYKYIIDDAARENDISVALLSTILKLELIYREKIYYRTLEYIMCTFLKSITIKRDLSVGIAQIKISTAQKILRENPDSFLQKLLNGKFNIGVCAKVLRYNIESYERILESGEEWRLEGITDIYDYIACEYVGSLYDKKERTALLYSAALRSFASSTCYNGSEATELYHITLKAERIERGAYDKLKKALESYCKLKEAMLEDGKMLIRLKCFHDYELQQIRDIAEENEIDVYFE
;
A
#
# COMPACT_ATOMS: atom_id res chain seq x y z
N MET A 1 11.00 42.07 -6.60
CA MET A 1 11.87 41.25 -5.72
C MET A 1 10.99 40.69 -4.62
N PHE A 2 10.68 39.39 -4.67
CA PHE A 2 9.75 38.72 -3.75
C PHE A 2 10.48 38.46 -2.43
N TRP A 3 10.25 39.27 -1.40
CA TRP A 3 10.78 39.02 -0.06
C TRP A 3 9.80 38.10 0.68
N ILE A 4 10.25 36.88 0.95
CA ILE A 4 9.52 35.89 1.76
C ILE A 4 9.84 36.18 3.22
N SER A 5 8.82 36.53 4.01
CA SER A 5 8.97 36.68 5.47
C SER A 5 8.90 35.34 6.18
N GLU A 6 9.35 35.25 7.43
CA GLU A 6 9.20 34.04 8.26
C GLU A 6 7.74 33.59 8.38
N LYS A 7 6.81 34.54 8.48
CA LYS A 7 5.37 34.27 8.50
C LYS A 7 4.90 33.59 7.20
N ASP A 8 5.45 34.00 6.07
CA ASP A 8 5.13 33.38 4.79
C ASP A 8 5.67 31.96 4.69
N ILE A 9 6.87 31.69 5.22
CA ILE A 9 7.43 30.33 5.27
C ILE A 9 6.51 29.41 6.08
N ILE A 10 6.05 29.87 7.25
CA ILE A 10 5.11 29.12 8.07
C ILE A 10 3.79 28.88 7.32
N SER A 11 3.25 29.91 6.66
CA SER A 11 2.03 29.78 5.85
C SER A 11 2.19 28.82 4.66
N ILE A 12 3.36 28.79 4.01
CA ILE A 12 3.70 27.82 2.96
C ILE A 12 3.67 26.41 3.55
N ILE A 13 4.36 26.18 4.68
CA ILE A 13 4.42 24.86 5.34
C ILE A 13 3.02 24.38 5.71
N ILE A 14 2.21 25.24 6.33
CA ILE A 14 0.83 24.90 6.72
C ILE A 14 0.00 24.54 5.48
N THR A 15 0.11 25.33 4.41
CA THR A 15 -0.62 25.08 3.16
C THR A 15 -0.20 23.75 2.54
N THR A 16 1.11 23.48 2.47
CA THR A 16 1.66 22.22 1.96
C THR A 16 1.16 21.04 2.78
N LEU A 17 1.23 21.10 4.12
CA LEU A 17 0.78 20.02 5.00
C LEU A 17 -0.72 19.75 4.86
N LEU A 18 -1.57 20.78 4.84
CA LEU A 18 -3.01 20.62 4.68
C LEU A 18 -3.37 20.04 3.31
N PHE A 19 -2.72 20.49 2.25
CA PHE A 19 -2.98 19.98 0.91
C PHE A 19 -2.49 18.54 0.74
N SER A 20 -1.30 18.22 1.25
CA SER A 20 -0.80 16.84 1.30
C SER A 20 -1.71 15.94 2.13
N PHE A 21 -2.27 16.44 3.23
CA PHE A 21 -3.24 15.72 4.04
C PHE A 21 -4.51 15.39 3.22
N LEU A 22 -5.08 16.36 2.51
CA LEU A 22 -6.27 16.13 1.70
C LEU A 22 -6.03 15.25 0.48
N ALA A 23 -4.89 15.42 -0.20
CA ALA A 23 -4.47 14.52 -1.26
C ALA A 23 -4.32 13.08 -0.77
N THR A 24 -4.04 12.90 0.52
CA THR A 24 -3.96 11.59 1.16
C THR A 24 -5.32 11.08 1.67
N ALA A 25 -6.17 11.97 2.19
CA ALA A 25 -7.54 11.66 2.61
C ALA A 25 -8.43 11.26 1.42
N HIS A 26 -8.18 11.84 0.24
CA HIS A 26 -8.80 11.45 -1.03
C HIS A 26 -8.71 9.93 -1.27
N ARG A 27 -7.62 9.28 -0.83
CA ARG A 27 -7.41 7.83 -0.96
C ARG A 27 -8.41 6.97 -0.17
N VAL A 28 -9.04 7.54 0.85
CA VAL A 28 -10.07 6.85 1.66
C VAL A 28 -11.42 6.88 0.97
N LEU A 29 -11.73 7.98 0.28
CA LEU A 29 -13.02 8.18 -0.39
C LEU A 29 -13.14 7.35 -1.68
N LEU A 30 -12.01 6.98 -2.27
CA LEU A 30 -11.88 6.09 -3.42
C LEU A 30 -10.90 4.95 -3.06
N PRO A 31 -11.36 3.89 -2.36
CA PRO A 31 -10.48 2.82 -1.90
C PRO A 31 -9.96 1.96 -3.06
N ASN A 32 -8.71 1.53 -2.91
CA ASN A 32 -7.86 0.76 -3.82
C ASN A 32 -7.34 1.50 -5.06
N LYS A 33 -6.01 1.71 -5.03
CA LYS A 33 -5.12 2.46 -5.93
C LYS A 33 -5.18 3.97 -5.74
N TYR A 34 -4.12 4.68 -6.12
CA TYR A 34 -4.02 6.16 -6.13
C TYR A 34 -3.57 6.85 -4.84
N SER A 35 -2.40 6.49 -4.32
CA SER A 35 -1.53 7.54 -3.80
C SER A 35 -0.77 8.19 -4.95
N ALA A 36 -1.40 9.21 -5.51
CA ALA A 36 -1.00 9.97 -6.69
C ALA A 36 -1.36 9.33 -8.03
N PHE A 37 -1.42 10.22 -9.00
CA PHE A 37 -1.14 10.03 -10.43
C PHE A 37 -0.01 9.02 -10.75
N LEU A 38 0.76 8.60 -9.74
CA LEU A 38 1.75 7.50 -9.66
C LEU A 38 1.40 6.20 -10.41
N GLN A 39 0.16 5.99 -10.84
CA GLN A 39 -0.28 4.74 -11.45
C GLN A 39 -1.23 4.93 -12.64
N PHE A 40 -0.91 5.85 -13.58
CA PHE A 40 -1.37 5.66 -14.97
C PHE A 40 -1.05 4.26 -15.51
N LYS A 41 -0.02 3.61 -14.95
CA LYS A 41 0.51 2.33 -15.39
C LYS A 41 -0.27 1.10 -14.89
N SER A 42 -1.14 1.20 -13.87
CA SER A 42 -1.71 -0.01 -13.24
C SER A 42 -3.24 -0.13 -13.24
N GLU A 43 -4.00 0.84 -13.77
CA GLU A 43 -5.45 0.66 -13.89
C GLU A 43 -6.05 1.43 -15.09
N GLU A 44 -6.64 0.65 -15.99
CA GLU A 44 -7.16 0.98 -17.31
C GLU A 44 -8.53 1.69 -17.27
N ASP A 45 -8.72 2.77 -16.48
CA ASP A 45 -10.03 3.44 -16.41
C ASP A 45 -9.98 4.99 -16.50
N PRO A 46 -10.28 5.57 -17.68
CA PRO A 46 -10.34 7.03 -17.85
C PRO A 46 -11.49 7.68 -17.06
N LYS A 47 -12.54 6.93 -16.71
CA LYS A 47 -13.66 7.45 -15.92
C LYS A 47 -13.26 7.69 -14.47
N LYS A 48 -12.51 6.76 -13.87
CA LYS A 48 -11.95 6.94 -12.52
C LYS A 48 -10.95 8.09 -12.45
N THR A 49 -10.17 8.30 -13.52
CA THR A 49 -9.26 9.45 -13.62
C THR A 49 -10.06 10.75 -13.58
N ALA A 50 -11.17 10.85 -14.33
CA ALA A 50 -12.05 12.01 -14.30
C ALA A 50 -12.64 12.26 -12.90
N GLU A 51 -13.12 11.20 -12.21
CA GLU A 51 -13.65 11.30 -10.85
C GLU A 51 -12.59 11.80 -9.85
N SER A 52 -11.37 11.27 -9.93
CA SER A 52 -10.25 11.67 -9.09
C SER A 52 -9.84 13.14 -9.31
N THR A 53 -9.74 13.57 -10.57
CA THR A 53 -9.45 14.97 -10.92
C THR A 53 -10.55 15.91 -10.45
N ALA A 54 -11.82 15.50 -10.54
CA ALA A 54 -12.95 16.29 -10.05
C ALA A 54 -12.91 16.47 -8.52
N VAL A 55 -12.71 15.38 -7.76
CA VAL A 55 -12.56 15.44 -6.29
C VAL A 55 -11.38 16.32 -5.91
N ARG A 56 -10.27 16.22 -6.67
CA ARG A 56 -9.11 17.10 -6.50
C ARG A 56 -9.49 18.56 -6.62
N ILE A 57 -10.04 18.96 -7.76
CA ILE A 57 -10.46 20.33 -8.02
C ILE A 57 -11.35 20.87 -6.89
N ILE A 58 -12.33 20.07 -6.44
CA ILE A 58 -13.24 20.47 -5.35
C ILE A 58 -12.47 20.79 -4.07
N TYR A 59 -11.56 19.91 -3.62
CA TYR A 59 -10.82 20.20 -2.39
C TYR A 59 -9.81 21.33 -2.57
N ILE A 60 -9.23 21.54 -3.77
CA ILE A 60 -8.38 22.70 -4.06
C ILE A 60 -9.18 23.98 -3.87
N ILE A 61 -10.38 24.07 -4.44
CA ILE A 61 -11.25 25.25 -4.35
C ILE A 61 -11.57 25.56 -2.88
N ILE A 62 -12.08 24.56 -2.15
CA ILE A 62 -12.50 24.73 -0.75
C ILE A 62 -11.33 25.18 0.13
N MET A 63 -10.16 24.54 -0.01
CA MET A 63 -9.00 24.89 0.81
C MET A 63 -8.40 26.24 0.44
N THR A 64 -8.34 26.56 -0.85
CA THR A 64 -7.84 27.84 -1.31
C THR A 64 -8.73 28.96 -0.76
N ALA A 65 -10.06 28.78 -0.80
CA ALA A 65 -11.01 29.71 -0.20
C ALA A 65 -10.83 29.85 1.32
N LEU A 66 -10.69 28.73 2.04
CA LEU A 66 -10.46 28.74 3.49
C LEU A 66 -9.16 29.46 3.87
N LEU A 67 -8.06 29.18 3.17
CA LEU A 67 -6.76 29.81 3.45
C LEU A 67 -6.74 31.29 3.08
N TYR A 68 -7.33 31.65 1.94
CA TYR A 68 -7.33 33.02 1.45
C TYR A 68 -8.31 33.92 2.22
N VAL A 69 -9.55 33.48 2.44
CA VAL A 69 -10.57 34.27 3.13
C VAL A 69 -10.49 34.08 4.64
N GLY A 70 -10.44 32.84 5.12
CA GLY A 70 -10.51 32.51 6.55
C GLY A 70 -9.22 32.82 7.32
N PHE A 71 -8.05 32.53 6.73
CA PHE A 71 -6.75 32.76 7.37
C PHE A 71 -5.99 33.98 6.81
N SER A 72 -6.56 34.65 5.80
CA SER A 72 -5.95 35.82 5.15
C SER A 72 -4.53 35.58 4.64
N PHE A 73 -4.25 34.37 4.14
CA PHE A 73 -2.95 34.05 3.55
C PHE A 73 -2.81 34.72 2.18
N ARG A 74 -1.59 35.16 1.85
CA ARG A 74 -1.29 35.74 0.54
C ARG A 74 -1.47 34.70 -0.56
N ALA A 75 -2.03 35.11 -1.70
CA ALA A 75 -2.32 34.22 -2.81
C ALA A 75 -1.07 33.48 -3.32
N GLU A 76 0.05 34.20 -3.42
CA GLU A 76 1.33 33.65 -3.90
C GLU A 76 1.87 32.56 -2.99
N VAL A 77 1.69 32.72 -1.67
CA VAL A 77 2.07 31.73 -0.65
C VAL A 77 1.24 30.46 -0.80
N ILE A 78 -0.07 30.60 -1.06
CA ILE A 78 -0.96 29.46 -1.29
C ILE A 78 -0.52 28.70 -2.54
N TYR A 79 -0.20 29.41 -3.64
CA TYR A 79 0.23 28.78 -4.89
C TYR A 79 1.53 27.99 -4.72
N ILE A 80 2.51 28.54 -4.01
CA ILE A 80 3.78 27.86 -3.71
C ILE A 80 3.52 26.61 -2.84
N GLY A 81 2.68 26.73 -1.82
CA GLY A 81 2.33 25.61 -0.95
C GLY A 81 1.68 24.45 -1.71
N ILE A 82 0.75 24.76 -2.62
CA ILE A 82 0.09 23.77 -3.51
C ILE A 82 1.09 23.17 -4.50
N PHE A 83 1.99 23.96 -5.09
CA PHE A 83 3.05 23.47 -5.98
C PHE A 83 3.92 22.42 -5.26
N ILE A 84 4.42 22.74 -4.07
CA ILE A 84 5.26 21.82 -3.29
C ILE A 84 4.49 20.55 -2.96
N ALA A 85 3.24 20.67 -2.50
CA ALA A 85 2.43 19.50 -2.16
C ALA A 85 2.13 18.62 -3.38
N ALA A 86 1.78 19.22 -4.53
CA ALA A 86 1.54 18.50 -5.77
C ALA A 86 2.80 17.81 -6.29
N PHE A 87 3.95 18.49 -6.21
CA PHE A 87 5.25 17.92 -6.57
C PHE A 87 5.61 16.73 -5.69
N LEU A 88 5.52 16.87 -4.36
CA LEU A 88 5.82 15.81 -3.40
C LEU A 88 4.90 14.59 -3.56
N ASN A 89 3.64 14.81 -3.96
CA ASN A 89 2.72 13.71 -4.25
C ASN A 89 3.17 12.87 -5.46
N VAL A 90 3.72 13.52 -6.49
CA VAL A 90 4.09 12.86 -7.74
C VAL A 90 5.53 12.33 -7.72
N TRP A 91 6.38 12.91 -6.88
CA TRP A 91 7.82 12.61 -6.80
C TRP A 91 8.17 11.11 -6.66
N PRO A 92 7.49 10.31 -5.81
CA PRO A 92 7.84 8.89 -5.69
C PRO A 92 7.64 8.12 -7.00
N ALA A 93 6.71 8.52 -7.89
CA ALA A 93 6.53 7.87 -9.20
C ALA A 93 7.69 8.12 -10.12
N VAL A 94 8.12 9.38 -10.14
CA VAL A 94 9.18 9.85 -11.02
C VAL A 94 10.44 9.05 -10.73
N ILE A 95 10.71 8.76 -9.46
CA ILE A 95 11.79 7.87 -9.02
C ILE A 95 11.50 6.41 -9.36
N GLN A 96 10.33 5.87 -8.98
CA GLN A 96 9.99 4.46 -9.15
C GLN A 96 10.08 4.00 -10.61
N TYR A 97 9.59 4.82 -11.54
CA TYR A 97 9.66 4.54 -12.97
C TYR A 97 10.90 5.13 -13.65
N ARG A 98 11.84 5.68 -12.89
CA ARG A 98 13.12 6.21 -13.39
C ARG A 98 12.94 7.20 -14.55
N LEU A 99 11.92 8.05 -14.47
CA LEU A 99 11.49 8.96 -15.55
C LEU A 99 12.42 10.15 -15.76
N LEU A 100 13.51 10.27 -15.02
CA LEU A 100 14.52 11.32 -15.22
C LEU A 100 15.67 10.88 -16.13
N ARG A 101 15.65 9.64 -16.64
CA ARG A 101 16.64 9.14 -17.61
C ARG A 101 16.54 9.87 -18.95
N PHE A 102 17.66 10.00 -19.66
CA PHE A 102 17.71 10.68 -20.96
C PHE A 102 16.99 9.89 -22.06
N VAL A 103 17.19 8.57 -22.11
CA VAL A 103 16.47 7.68 -23.03
C VAL A 103 15.17 7.24 -22.37
N LYS A 104 14.05 7.58 -23.00
CA LYS A 104 12.70 7.25 -22.54
C LYS A 104 11.87 6.67 -23.67
N THR A 105 11.02 5.72 -23.32
CA THR A 105 9.96 5.20 -24.18
C THR A 105 8.83 6.22 -24.34
N LYS A 106 8.01 6.07 -25.38
CA LYS A 106 6.85 6.95 -25.65
C LYS A 106 5.90 7.05 -24.45
N SER A 107 5.70 5.95 -23.74
CA SER A 107 4.84 5.88 -22.56
C SER A 107 5.40 6.61 -21.35
N GLU A 108 6.71 6.52 -21.11
CA GLU A 108 7.39 7.28 -20.05
C GLU A 108 7.32 8.80 -20.31
N TRP A 109 7.37 9.22 -21.58
CA TRP A 109 7.14 10.61 -21.96
C TRP A 109 5.71 11.09 -21.68
N ILE A 110 4.71 10.27 -22.00
CA ILE A 110 3.30 10.57 -21.73
C ILE A 110 3.07 10.66 -20.21
N LEU A 111 3.67 9.74 -19.45
CA LEU A 111 3.58 9.71 -18.00
C LEU A 111 4.18 10.98 -17.35
N LEU A 112 5.39 11.36 -17.76
CA LEU A 112 6.04 12.57 -17.28
C LEU A 112 5.25 13.83 -17.66
N THR A 113 4.69 13.88 -18.87
CA THR A 113 3.82 14.98 -19.31
C THR A 113 2.56 15.06 -18.44
N GLY A 114 1.93 13.92 -18.13
CA GLY A 114 0.80 13.85 -17.22
C GLY A 114 1.12 14.42 -15.83
N TYR A 115 2.32 14.16 -15.31
CA TYR A 115 2.79 14.73 -14.04
C TYR A 115 2.97 16.24 -14.08
N VAL A 116 3.51 16.78 -15.18
CA VAL A 116 3.61 18.23 -15.35
C VAL A 116 2.21 18.85 -15.43
N VAL A 117 1.31 18.27 -16.22
CA VAL A 117 -0.09 18.73 -16.35
C VAL A 117 -0.81 18.71 -15.00
N PHE A 118 -0.61 17.67 -14.20
CA PHE A 118 -1.20 17.56 -12.87
C PHE A 118 -0.80 18.73 -11.95
N ILE A 119 0.51 19.05 -11.92
CA ILE A 119 1.05 20.12 -11.07
C ILE A 119 0.54 21.48 -11.56
N THR A 120 0.63 21.75 -12.87
CA THR A 120 0.23 23.04 -13.44
C THR A 120 -1.28 23.25 -13.33
N ALA A 121 -2.10 22.22 -13.57
CA ALA A 121 -3.54 22.27 -13.39
C ALA A 121 -3.92 22.59 -11.94
N SER A 122 -3.23 21.99 -10.95
CA SER A 122 -3.54 22.22 -9.54
C SER A 122 -3.29 23.66 -9.11
N ILE A 123 -2.20 24.27 -9.58
CA ILE A 123 -1.91 25.69 -9.35
C ILE A 123 -2.89 26.58 -10.11
N PHE A 124 -3.19 26.23 -11.35
CA PHE A 124 -4.13 26.98 -12.19
C PHE A 124 -5.53 27.03 -11.58
N THR A 125 -6.03 25.91 -11.05
CA THR A 125 -7.29 25.86 -10.30
C THR A 125 -7.27 26.80 -9.09
N ALA A 126 -6.19 26.82 -8.32
CA ALA A 126 -6.05 27.74 -7.18
C ALA A 126 -6.02 29.20 -7.63
N TYR A 127 -5.30 29.51 -8.71
CA TYR A 127 -5.24 30.84 -9.30
C TYR A 127 -6.61 31.34 -9.74
N LEU A 128 -7.36 30.54 -10.50
CA LEU A 128 -8.72 30.91 -10.94
C LEU A 128 -9.68 31.04 -9.75
N THR A 129 -9.49 30.24 -8.70
CA THR A 129 -10.29 30.34 -7.47
C THR A 129 -10.12 31.71 -6.81
N VAL A 130 -8.88 32.16 -6.60
CA VAL A 130 -8.60 33.43 -5.94
C VAL A 130 -8.92 34.63 -6.83
N LYS A 131 -8.57 34.58 -8.11
CA LYS A 131 -8.66 35.74 -9.00
C LYS A 131 -10.03 35.95 -9.63
N LEU A 132 -10.80 34.88 -9.82
CA LEU A 132 -12.10 34.96 -10.52
C LEU A 132 -13.23 34.47 -9.61
N LEU A 133 -13.16 33.23 -9.12
CA LEU A 133 -14.30 32.61 -8.45
C LEU A 133 -14.70 33.34 -7.15
N LEU A 134 -13.75 33.62 -6.25
CA LEU A 134 -14.06 34.29 -4.98
C LEU A 134 -14.58 35.74 -5.19
N PRO A 135 -13.93 36.60 -6.00
CA PRO A 135 -14.48 37.93 -6.31
C PRO A 135 -15.87 37.89 -6.95
N MET A 136 -16.15 36.92 -7.84
CA MET A 136 -17.48 36.77 -8.44
C MET A 136 -18.54 36.32 -7.45
N LEU A 137 -18.19 35.46 -6.49
CA LEU A 137 -19.09 35.04 -5.42
C LEU A 137 -19.40 36.18 -4.45
N ASN A 138 -18.44 37.08 -4.22
CA ASN A 138 -18.63 38.28 -3.41
C ASN A 138 -19.36 39.42 -4.16
N GLY A 139 -19.61 39.27 -5.47
CA GLY A 139 -20.22 40.32 -6.30
C GLY A 139 -19.28 41.46 -6.68
N GLU A 140 -17.97 41.30 -6.45
CA GLU A 140 -16.94 42.31 -6.70
C GLU A 140 -16.45 42.32 -8.17
N MET A 141 -16.77 41.28 -8.94
CA MET A 141 -16.28 41.10 -10.30
C MET A 141 -17.33 40.44 -11.21
N GLN A 142 -17.40 40.88 -12.46
CA GLN A 142 -18.11 40.22 -13.55
C GLN A 142 -17.17 40.11 -14.76
N ILE A 143 -17.25 39.04 -15.55
CA ILE A 143 -16.50 38.96 -16.80
C ILE A 143 -17.16 39.95 -17.76
N MET A 144 -16.46 41.01 -18.13
CA MET A 144 -16.99 42.14 -18.91
C MET A 144 -17.69 41.76 -20.22
N LEU A 145 -17.37 40.58 -20.76
CA LEU A 145 -17.96 40.03 -21.99
C LEU A 145 -19.29 39.29 -21.77
N LEU A 146 -19.59 38.93 -20.52
CA LEU A 146 -20.74 38.15 -20.09
C LEU A 146 -21.51 39.03 -19.10
N ASP A 147 -22.45 39.81 -19.63
CA ASP A 147 -23.27 40.81 -18.92
C ASP A 147 -24.24 40.19 -17.88
N ASN A 148 -23.94 38.97 -17.43
CA ASN A 148 -24.67 38.21 -16.46
C ASN A 148 -23.68 37.49 -15.53
N GLN A 149 -23.76 37.82 -14.25
CA GLN A 149 -22.90 37.26 -13.20
C GLN A 149 -23.02 35.73 -13.09
N ALA A 150 -24.21 35.15 -13.30
CA ALA A 150 -24.39 33.71 -13.27
C ALA A 150 -23.66 33.03 -14.44
N ILE A 151 -23.67 33.63 -15.63
CA ILE A 151 -22.95 33.11 -16.80
C ILE A 151 -21.42 33.26 -16.59
N SER A 152 -20.97 34.35 -15.97
CA SER A 152 -19.56 34.54 -15.58
C SER A 152 -19.08 33.48 -14.58
N ILE A 153 -19.91 33.13 -13.58
CA ILE A 153 -19.60 32.07 -12.61
C ILE A 153 -19.55 30.71 -13.31
N LEU A 154 -20.53 30.39 -14.15
CA LEU A 154 -20.57 29.12 -14.88
C LEU A 154 -19.33 28.95 -15.77
N THR A 155 -18.97 29.96 -16.55
CA THR A 155 -17.78 29.93 -17.42
C THR A 155 -16.49 29.77 -16.63
N THR A 156 -16.39 30.40 -15.44
CA THR A 156 -15.24 30.22 -14.54
C THR A 156 -15.17 28.79 -13.99
N ILE A 157 -16.30 28.19 -13.61
CA ILE A 157 -16.36 26.78 -13.17
C ILE A 157 -15.94 25.85 -14.31
N PHE A 158 -16.38 26.09 -15.55
CA PHE A 158 -15.94 25.32 -16.72
C PHE A 158 -14.43 25.43 -16.95
N ALA A 159 -13.84 26.62 -16.83
CA ALA A 159 -12.40 26.81 -16.95
C ALA A 159 -11.63 26.08 -15.85
N ILE A 160 -12.14 26.08 -14.61
CA ILE A 160 -11.57 25.33 -13.49
C ILE A 160 -11.67 23.81 -13.72
N ALA A 161 -12.72 23.34 -14.39
CA ALA A 161 -12.95 21.92 -14.69
C ALA A 161 -12.16 21.39 -15.91
N LEU A 162 -11.51 22.25 -16.69
CA LEU A 162 -10.73 21.89 -17.88
C LEU A 162 -9.68 20.78 -17.67
N PRO A 163 -9.02 20.64 -16.50
CA PRO A 163 -8.07 19.55 -16.27
C PRO A 163 -8.69 18.15 -16.38
N ILE A 164 -9.99 17.99 -16.09
CA ILE A 164 -10.68 16.69 -16.08
C ILE A 164 -10.57 15.99 -17.45
N PRO A 165 -11.02 16.59 -18.58
CA PRO A 165 -10.89 15.96 -19.88
C PRO A 165 -9.44 15.78 -20.34
N ILE A 166 -8.53 16.70 -20.02
CA ILE A 166 -7.11 16.62 -20.41
C ILE A 166 -6.44 15.41 -19.75
N GLU A 167 -6.59 15.27 -18.43
CA GLU A 167 -6.01 14.16 -17.68
C GLU A 167 -6.63 12.81 -18.08
N SER A 168 -7.94 12.79 -18.32
CA SER A 168 -8.64 11.59 -18.80
C SER A 168 -8.20 11.17 -20.21
N PHE A 169 -7.88 12.14 -21.08
CA PHE A 169 -7.35 11.86 -22.41
C PHE A 169 -5.95 11.26 -22.32
N LEU A 170 -5.04 11.86 -21.54
CA LEU A 170 -3.69 11.34 -21.33
C LEU A 170 -3.70 9.92 -20.75
N ALA A 171 -4.66 9.60 -19.86
CA ALA A 171 -4.84 8.26 -19.32
C ALA A 171 -5.00 7.20 -20.42
N LYS A 172 -5.79 7.49 -21.45
CA LYS A 172 -6.04 6.56 -22.55
C LYS A 172 -4.78 6.19 -23.33
N PHE A 173 -3.81 7.10 -23.43
CA PHE A 173 -2.56 6.88 -24.19
C PHE A 173 -1.41 6.34 -23.35
N SER A 174 -1.54 6.32 -22.03
CA SER A 174 -0.54 5.77 -21.12
C SER A 174 -0.54 4.24 -21.03
N CYS A 175 -1.33 3.57 -21.89
CA CYS A 175 -1.48 2.12 -21.96
C CYS A 175 -0.13 1.43 -22.20
N VAL A 176 0.45 0.88 -21.14
CA VAL A 176 1.56 -0.07 -21.21
C VAL A 176 1.16 -1.27 -20.37
N VAL A 177 0.83 -2.36 -21.04
CA VAL A 177 0.68 -3.67 -20.39
C VAL A 177 2.09 -4.10 -19.97
N VAL A 178 2.49 -3.76 -18.75
CA VAL A 178 3.64 -4.40 -18.13
C VAL A 178 3.14 -5.69 -17.51
N VAL A 179 3.61 -6.83 -18.01
CA VAL A 179 3.42 -8.12 -17.36
C VAL A 179 4.06 -8.01 -15.97
N GLN A 180 3.23 -7.96 -14.93
CA GLN A 180 3.65 -7.81 -13.54
C GLN A 180 3.81 -9.19 -12.93
N ASN A 181 5.04 -9.69 -12.90
CA ASN A 181 5.40 -10.90 -12.16
C ASN A 181 6.08 -10.50 -10.84
N ILE A 182 6.16 -11.44 -9.91
CA ILE A 182 6.78 -11.19 -8.60
C ILE A 182 8.28 -10.83 -8.70
N ASP A 183 8.95 -11.30 -9.76
CA ASP A 183 10.34 -10.99 -10.06
C ASP A 183 10.55 -9.49 -10.34
N THR A 184 9.51 -8.80 -10.83
CA THR A 184 9.50 -7.34 -10.98
C THR A 184 9.55 -6.61 -9.64
N PHE A 185 9.19 -7.27 -8.53
CA PHE A 185 9.05 -6.69 -7.19
C PHE A 185 9.97 -7.36 -6.14
N LYS A 186 11.03 -8.06 -6.56
CA LYS A 186 11.91 -8.81 -5.65
C LYS A 186 12.48 -7.97 -4.50
N GLU A 187 12.92 -6.74 -4.78
CA GLU A 187 13.41 -5.81 -3.74
C GLU A 187 12.30 -5.41 -2.76
N GLU A 188 11.08 -5.21 -3.24
CA GLU A 188 9.94 -4.83 -2.39
C GLU A 188 9.47 -6.00 -1.52
N ALA A 189 9.46 -7.21 -2.08
CA ALA A 189 9.18 -8.43 -1.31
C ALA A 189 10.21 -8.63 -0.19
N TYR A 190 11.50 -8.37 -0.48
CA TYR A 190 12.56 -8.39 0.52
C TYR A 190 12.36 -7.34 1.63
N ILE A 191 12.03 -6.09 1.26
CA ILE A 191 11.75 -5.02 2.23
C ILE A 191 10.52 -5.37 3.08
N LEU A 192 9.43 -5.83 2.46
CA LEU A 192 8.19 -6.21 3.12
C LEU A 192 8.45 -7.35 4.12
N ARG A 193 9.25 -8.35 3.74
CA ARG A 193 9.67 -9.43 4.63
C ARG A 193 10.40 -8.90 5.87
N ASN A 194 11.34 -7.98 5.69
CA ASN A 194 12.06 -7.38 6.80
C ASN A 194 11.10 -6.59 7.71
N GLN A 195 10.14 -5.84 7.14
CA GLN A 195 9.12 -5.13 7.91
C GLN A 195 8.20 -6.07 8.70
N LEU A 196 7.85 -7.22 8.14
CA LEU A 196 7.03 -8.24 8.82
C LEU A 196 7.74 -8.91 10.01
N GLN A 197 9.07 -8.94 10.02
CA GLN A 197 9.88 -9.45 11.13
C GLN A 197 10.00 -8.46 12.29
N ILE A 198 9.78 -7.16 12.03
CA ILE A 198 9.82 -6.14 13.08
C ILE A 198 8.59 -6.30 13.98
N GLU A 199 8.81 -6.29 15.29
CA GLU A 199 7.70 -6.31 16.25
C GLU A 199 6.82 -5.08 16.10
N ASN A 200 5.51 -5.30 16.01
CA ASN A 200 4.54 -4.21 15.87
C ASN A 200 3.82 -3.97 17.21
N PRO A 201 4.01 -2.81 17.86
CA PRO A 201 3.40 -2.52 19.17
C PRO A 201 1.87 -2.59 19.16
N ILE A 202 1.23 -2.28 18.02
CA ILE A 202 -0.23 -2.31 17.88
C ILE A 202 -0.74 -3.75 17.95
N LEU A 203 -0.09 -4.69 17.26
CA LEU A 203 -0.48 -6.10 17.26
C LEU A 203 -0.10 -6.81 18.55
N ASN A 204 1.01 -6.41 19.19
CA ASN A 204 1.40 -6.96 20.49
C ASN A 204 0.29 -6.73 21.54
N LYS A 205 -0.44 -5.61 21.46
CA LYS A 205 -1.62 -5.35 22.31
C LYS A 205 -2.76 -6.35 22.09
N TYR A 206 -2.89 -6.92 20.89
CA TYR A 206 -3.95 -7.85 20.52
C TYR A 206 -3.50 -9.31 20.49
N LYS A 207 -2.28 -9.65 20.93
CA LYS A 207 -1.70 -11.00 20.83
C LYS A 207 -2.66 -12.11 21.29
N TYR A 208 -3.19 -12.00 22.51
CA TYR A 208 -4.15 -12.98 23.04
C TYR A 208 -5.45 -13.06 22.23
N ILE A 209 -5.94 -11.93 21.72
CA ILE A 209 -7.15 -11.88 20.89
C ILE A 209 -6.92 -12.56 19.54
N ILE A 210 -5.71 -12.41 18.97
CA ILE A 210 -5.32 -13.08 17.72
C ILE A 210 -5.25 -14.59 17.95
N ASP A 211 -4.61 -15.03 19.04
CA ASP A 211 -4.49 -16.45 19.39
C ASP A 211 -5.87 -17.09 19.65
N ASP A 212 -6.77 -16.38 20.32
CA ASP A 212 -8.15 -16.85 20.58
C ASP A 212 -8.96 -16.91 19.28
N ALA A 213 -8.93 -15.85 18.47
CA ALA A 213 -9.67 -15.80 17.21
C ALA A 213 -9.19 -16.86 16.20
N ALA A 214 -7.87 -17.13 16.16
CA ALA A 214 -7.30 -18.16 15.31
C ALA A 214 -7.76 -19.56 15.75
N ARG A 215 -7.78 -19.83 17.07
CA ARG A 215 -8.25 -21.10 17.63
C ARG A 215 -9.75 -21.31 17.42
N GLU A 216 -10.56 -20.29 17.66
CA GLU A 216 -12.03 -20.35 17.48
C GLU A 216 -12.43 -20.64 16.03
N ASN A 217 -11.61 -20.24 15.05
CA ASN A 217 -11.90 -20.41 13.62
C ASN A 217 -11.04 -21.50 12.96
N ASP A 218 -10.27 -22.26 13.74
CA ASP A 218 -9.40 -23.33 13.25
C ASP A 218 -8.52 -22.86 12.08
N ILE A 219 -7.76 -21.78 12.30
CA ILE A 219 -6.80 -21.22 11.35
C ILE A 219 -5.44 -21.03 12.01
N SER A 220 -4.38 -21.00 11.18
CA SER A 220 -3.02 -20.74 11.66
C SER A 220 -2.91 -19.32 12.26
N VAL A 221 -2.38 -19.23 13.49
CA VAL A 221 -2.04 -17.96 14.15
C VAL A 221 -1.05 -17.15 13.29
N ALA A 222 -0.10 -17.84 12.63
CA ALA A 222 0.88 -17.20 11.76
C ALA A 222 0.22 -16.58 10.53
N LEU A 223 -0.77 -17.25 9.94
CA LEU A 223 -1.54 -16.76 8.80
C LEU A 223 -2.31 -15.49 9.17
N LEU A 224 -3.11 -15.53 10.24
CA LEU A 224 -3.90 -14.38 10.71
C LEU A 224 -3.00 -13.20 11.09
N SER A 225 -1.91 -13.47 11.81
CA SER A 225 -0.94 -12.44 12.19
C SER A 225 -0.27 -11.79 10.98
N THR A 226 0.05 -12.57 9.95
CA THR A 226 0.71 -12.06 8.73
C THR A 226 -0.22 -11.14 7.96
N ILE A 227 -1.49 -11.52 7.77
CA ILE A 227 -2.50 -10.64 7.14
C ILE A 227 -2.65 -9.34 7.93
N LEU A 228 -2.80 -9.40 9.25
CA LEU A 228 -2.93 -8.19 10.07
C LEU A 228 -1.70 -7.29 10.00
N LYS A 229 -0.49 -7.85 9.93
CA LYS A 229 0.74 -7.08 9.75
C LYS A 229 0.79 -6.43 8.37
N LEU A 230 0.44 -7.17 7.31
CA LEU A 230 0.36 -6.66 5.95
C LEU A 230 -0.59 -5.46 5.90
N GLU A 231 -1.80 -5.62 6.44
CA GLU A 231 -2.77 -4.52 6.50
C GLU A 231 -2.23 -3.30 7.26
N LEU A 232 -1.54 -3.49 8.38
CA LEU A 232 -0.94 -2.37 9.10
C LEU A 232 0.20 -1.69 8.34
N ILE A 233 1.00 -2.46 7.58
CA ILE A 233 2.07 -1.92 6.74
C ILE A 233 1.47 -1.10 5.59
N TYR A 234 0.44 -1.61 4.91
CA TYR A 234 -0.18 -0.92 3.77
C TYR A 234 -1.14 0.21 4.17
N ARG A 235 -1.74 0.16 5.37
CA ARG A 235 -2.68 1.17 5.90
C ARG A 235 -2.00 2.47 6.35
N GLU A 236 -0.68 2.61 6.21
CA GLU A 236 0.18 3.69 6.76
C GLU A 236 -0.53 4.97 7.27
N LYS A 237 -0.47 5.21 8.59
CA LYS A 237 -0.63 6.48 9.35
C LYS A 237 -1.92 6.66 10.15
N ILE A 238 -1.76 7.29 11.32
CA ILE A 238 -2.80 7.50 12.37
C ILE A 238 -4.04 8.21 11.83
N TYR A 239 -3.91 9.10 10.85
CA TYR A 239 -5.05 9.87 10.35
C TYR A 239 -6.07 9.01 9.59
N TYR A 240 -5.69 7.88 8.98
CA TYR A 240 -6.64 6.99 8.32
C TYR A 240 -7.65 6.44 9.31
N ARG A 241 -7.18 6.12 10.51
CA ARG A 241 -8.05 5.67 11.62
C ARG A 241 -9.04 6.76 12.04
N THR A 242 -8.61 8.02 12.06
CA THR A 242 -9.50 9.16 12.37
C THR A 242 -10.53 9.39 11.27
N LEU A 243 -10.12 9.31 10.00
CA LEU A 243 -11.04 9.43 8.86
C LEU A 243 -12.04 8.27 8.82
N GLU A 244 -11.59 7.03 8.99
CA GLU A 244 -12.46 5.86 9.10
C GLU A 244 -13.49 6.03 10.22
N TYR A 245 -13.06 6.53 11.38
CA TYR A 245 -13.96 6.82 12.49
C TYR A 245 -15.04 7.84 12.10
N ILE A 246 -14.64 8.95 11.47
CA ILE A 246 -15.58 10.00 11.01
C ILE A 246 -16.54 9.43 9.96
N MET A 247 -16.03 8.70 8.97
CA MET A 247 -16.81 8.13 7.88
C MET A 247 -17.84 7.11 8.40
N CYS A 248 -17.42 6.19 9.26
CA CYS A 248 -18.29 5.16 9.84
C CYS A 248 -19.27 5.71 10.90
N THR A 249 -18.99 6.89 11.47
CA THR A 249 -19.85 7.50 12.49
C THR A 249 -20.88 8.43 11.87
N PHE A 250 -20.44 9.34 10.99
CA PHE A 250 -21.27 10.44 10.46
C PHE A 250 -21.72 10.21 9.02
N LEU A 251 -20.95 9.47 8.20
CA LEU A 251 -21.21 9.30 6.76
C LEU A 251 -21.47 7.83 6.40
N LYS A 252 -22.33 7.16 7.19
CA LYS A 252 -22.62 5.72 7.07
C LYS A 252 -23.10 5.32 5.66
N SER A 253 -24.06 6.07 5.11
CA SER A 253 -24.61 5.79 3.77
C SER A 253 -23.55 5.82 2.67
N ILE A 254 -22.63 6.81 2.71
CA ILE A 254 -21.52 6.90 1.74
C ILE A 254 -20.55 5.74 1.93
N THR A 255 -20.22 5.44 3.19
CA THR A 255 -19.30 4.36 3.58
C THR A 255 -19.79 3.00 3.07
N ILE A 256 -21.08 2.69 3.24
CA ILE A 256 -21.70 1.45 2.75
C ILE A 256 -21.75 1.44 1.22
N LYS A 257 -22.18 2.55 0.58
CA LYS A 257 -22.33 2.63 -0.87
C LYS A 257 -20.99 2.50 -1.62
N ARG A 258 -19.89 2.98 -1.02
CA ARG A 258 -18.54 2.92 -1.59
C ARG A 258 -17.77 1.64 -1.21
N ASP A 259 -18.38 0.75 -0.42
CA ASP A 259 -17.78 -0.50 0.04
C ASP A 259 -16.37 -0.33 0.65
N LEU A 260 -16.26 0.60 1.61
CA LEU A 260 -14.96 0.91 2.24
C LEU A 260 -14.43 -0.26 3.07
N SER A 261 -13.10 -0.40 3.10
CA SER A 261 -12.37 -1.27 4.03
C SER A 261 -12.24 -0.60 5.40
N VAL A 262 -12.58 -1.32 6.47
CA VAL A 262 -12.67 -0.75 7.83
C VAL A 262 -11.89 -1.57 8.85
N GLY A 263 -11.23 -0.87 9.79
CA GLY A 263 -10.61 -1.48 10.96
C GLY A 263 -9.18 -1.95 10.74
N ILE A 264 -8.60 -2.63 11.74
CA ILE A 264 -7.19 -3.05 11.72
C ILE A 264 -6.86 -4.11 10.68
N ALA A 265 -7.85 -4.90 10.27
CA ALA A 265 -7.76 -5.87 9.20
C ALA A 265 -8.31 -5.33 7.86
N GLN A 266 -8.75 -4.06 7.79
CA GLN A 266 -9.22 -3.42 6.55
C GLN A 266 -10.27 -4.25 5.77
N ILE A 267 -11.26 -4.77 6.48
CA ILE A 267 -12.28 -5.65 5.88
C ILE A 267 -13.30 -4.80 5.13
N LYS A 268 -13.56 -5.13 3.86
CA LYS A 268 -14.63 -4.51 3.06
C LYS A 268 -16.00 -4.76 3.69
N ILE A 269 -16.90 -3.78 3.59
CA ILE A 269 -18.24 -3.86 4.19
C ILE A 269 -19.06 -4.98 3.56
N SER A 270 -18.96 -5.18 2.25
CA SER A 270 -19.58 -6.28 1.53
C SER A 270 -19.10 -7.65 2.00
N THR A 271 -17.79 -7.79 2.21
CA THR A 271 -17.17 -9.01 2.77
C THR A 271 -17.65 -9.25 4.20
N ALA A 272 -17.65 -8.23 5.05
CA ALA A 272 -18.16 -8.34 6.42
C ALA A 272 -19.66 -8.71 6.45
N GLN A 273 -20.47 -8.12 5.56
CA GLN A 273 -21.89 -8.43 5.41
C GLN A 273 -22.11 -9.90 5.05
N LYS A 274 -21.33 -10.42 4.09
CA LYS A 274 -21.39 -11.83 3.67
C LYS A 274 -21.06 -12.80 4.81
N ILE A 275 -20.02 -12.48 5.59
CA ILE A 275 -19.53 -13.35 6.67
C ILE A 275 -20.40 -13.27 7.93
N LEU A 276 -20.83 -12.06 8.31
CA LEU A 276 -21.64 -11.85 9.52
C LEU A 276 -23.12 -12.14 9.29
N ARG A 277 -23.60 -12.11 8.03
CA ARG A 277 -25.02 -12.23 7.67
C ARG A 277 -25.91 -11.20 8.40
N GLU A 278 -25.35 -10.02 8.62
CA GLU A 278 -26.00 -8.88 9.27
C GLU A 278 -26.11 -7.71 8.29
N ASN A 279 -26.99 -6.74 8.58
CA ASN A 279 -27.06 -5.50 7.80
C ASN A 279 -25.87 -4.58 8.13
N PRO A 280 -25.27 -3.88 7.15
CA PRO A 280 -24.12 -3.01 7.37
C PRO A 280 -24.29 -2.01 8.53
N ASP A 281 -25.48 -1.44 8.71
CA ASP A 281 -25.75 -0.49 9.80
C ASP A 281 -25.57 -1.07 11.21
N SER A 282 -25.74 -2.39 11.42
CA SER A 282 -25.63 -3.03 12.73
C SER A 282 -24.19 -3.32 13.16
N PHE A 283 -23.26 -3.45 12.20
CA PHE A 283 -21.88 -3.84 12.47
C PHE A 283 -20.83 -2.79 12.07
N LEU A 284 -21.18 -1.77 11.28
CA LEU A 284 -20.22 -0.81 10.74
C LEU A 284 -19.36 -0.12 11.82
N GLN A 285 -19.99 0.36 12.90
CA GLN A 285 -19.23 0.94 14.02
C GLN A 285 -18.47 -0.12 14.83
N LYS A 286 -18.97 -1.36 14.89
CA LYS A 286 -18.27 -2.47 15.57
C LYS A 286 -16.98 -2.83 14.85
N LEU A 287 -16.90 -2.68 13.53
CA LEU A 287 -15.66 -2.90 12.75
C LEU A 287 -14.53 -1.94 13.12
N LEU A 288 -14.82 -0.79 13.74
CA LEU A 288 -13.79 0.10 14.27
C LEU A 288 -13.12 -0.46 15.54
N ASN A 289 -13.77 -1.40 16.23
CA ASN A 289 -13.21 -2.08 17.38
C ASN A 289 -12.23 -3.18 16.93
N GLY A 290 -10.97 -3.07 17.37
CA GLY A 290 -9.92 -4.00 16.96
C GLY A 290 -10.23 -5.46 17.29
N LYS A 291 -10.81 -5.75 18.45
CA LYS A 291 -11.15 -7.14 18.84
C LYS A 291 -12.20 -7.74 17.91
N PHE A 292 -13.27 -7.00 17.66
CA PHE A 292 -14.33 -7.44 16.75
C PHE A 292 -13.80 -7.62 15.33
N ASN A 293 -13.01 -6.66 14.84
CA ASN A 293 -12.46 -6.68 13.49
C ASN A 293 -11.46 -7.84 13.27
N ILE A 294 -10.63 -8.19 14.25
CA ILE A 294 -9.77 -9.39 14.20
C ILE A 294 -10.62 -10.65 14.11
N GLY A 295 -11.69 -10.76 14.91
CA GLY A 295 -12.60 -11.91 14.86
C GLY A 295 -13.29 -12.06 13.50
N VAL A 296 -13.68 -10.96 12.86
CA VAL A 296 -14.23 -10.98 11.50
C VAL A 296 -13.15 -11.40 10.50
N CYS A 297 -11.92 -10.92 10.62
CA CYS A 297 -10.80 -11.31 9.76
C CYS A 297 -10.55 -12.82 9.82
N ALA A 298 -10.54 -13.41 11.03
CA ALA A 298 -10.39 -14.85 11.20
C ALA A 298 -11.49 -15.64 10.47
N LYS A 299 -12.75 -15.21 10.58
CA LYS A 299 -13.88 -15.81 9.85
C LYS A 299 -13.75 -15.68 8.33
N VAL A 300 -13.27 -14.53 7.84
CA VAL A 300 -13.00 -14.32 6.40
C VAL A 300 -11.95 -15.31 5.91
N LEU A 301 -10.84 -15.47 6.63
CA LEU A 301 -9.77 -16.40 6.25
C LEU A 301 -10.27 -17.85 6.26
N ARG A 302 -11.02 -18.26 7.28
CA ARG A 302 -11.62 -19.59 7.33
C ARG A 302 -12.57 -19.83 6.15
N TYR A 303 -13.43 -18.87 5.85
CA TYR A 303 -14.33 -18.96 4.70
C TYR A 303 -13.57 -19.11 3.37
N ASN A 304 -12.46 -18.41 3.19
CA ASN A 304 -11.63 -18.51 1.98
C ASN A 304 -10.97 -19.89 1.88
N ILE A 305 -10.41 -20.42 2.99
CA ILE A 305 -9.83 -21.77 3.04
C ILE A 305 -10.89 -22.82 2.65
N GLU A 306 -12.05 -22.80 3.30
CA GLU A 306 -13.15 -23.74 2.99
C GLU A 306 -13.71 -23.58 1.57
N SER A 307 -13.61 -22.37 0.99
CA SER A 307 -14.03 -22.14 -0.40
C SER A 307 -13.02 -22.74 -1.39
N TYR A 308 -11.73 -22.62 -1.10
CA TYR A 308 -10.67 -23.23 -1.90
C TYR A 308 -10.76 -24.75 -1.88
N GLU A 309 -10.87 -25.35 -0.68
CA GLU A 309 -11.00 -26.80 -0.51
C GLU A 309 -12.23 -27.36 -1.23
N ARG A 310 -13.38 -26.71 -1.11
CA ARG A 310 -14.60 -27.12 -1.83
C ARG A 310 -14.46 -27.12 -3.36
N ILE A 311 -13.66 -26.22 -3.92
CA ILE A 311 -13.42 -26.17 -5.38
C ILE A 311 -12.53 -27.34 -5.81
N LEU A 312 -11.53 -27.69 -4.99
CA LEU A 312 -10.69 -28.86 -5.24
C LEU A 312 -11.50 -30.16 -5.14
N GLU A 313 -12.35 -30.28 -4.12
CA GLU A 313 -13.20 -31.46 -3.92
C GLU A 313 -14.29 -31.62 -4.98
N SER A 314 -14.80 -30.51 -5.55
CA SER A 314 -15.85 -30.56 -6.58
C SER A 314 -15.33 -30.91 -7.97
N GLY A 315 -14.01 -30.97 -8.17
CA GLY A 315 -13.39 -31.16 -9.49
C GLY A 315 -13.56 -29.96 -10.41
N GLU A 316 -13.96 -28.79 -9.89
CA GLU A 316 -14.07 -27.53 -10.64
C GLU A 316 -12.74 -26.76 -10.66
N GLU A 317 -11.61 -27.45 -10.82
CA GLU A 317 -10.26 -26.86 -10.77
C GLU A 317 -10.05 -25.74 -11.79
N TRP A 318 -10.81 -25.74 -12.90
CA TRP A 318 -10.83 -24.65 -13.88
C TRP A 318 -11.17 -23.28 -13.26
N ARG A 319 -11.87 -23.24 -12.11
CA ARG A 319 -12.16 -22.00 -11.36
C ARG A 319 -10.92 -21.43 -10.66
N LEU A 320 -9.86 -22.22 -10.53
CA LEU A 320 -8.57 -21.84 -9.95
C LEU A 320 -7.53 -21.58 -11.07
N GLU A 321 -7.96 -21.42 -12.31
CA GLU A 321 -7.04 -21.07 -13.39
C GLU A 321 -6.32 -19.74 -13.06
N GLY A 322 -4.97 -19.78 -13.12
CA GLY A 322 -4.12 -18.66 -12.71
C GLY A 322 -3.78 -18.59 -11.22
N ILE A 323 -4.40 -19.40 -10.35
CA ILE A 323 -4.05 -19.53 -8.93
C ILE A 323 -2.96 -20.60 -8.75
N THR A 324 -1.87 -20.24 -8.08
CA THR A 324 -0.74 -21.15 -7.87
C THR A 324 -0.92 -22.06 -6.65
N ASP A 325 -1.47 -21.52 -5.56
CA ASP A 325 -1.67 -22.23 -4.29
C ASP A 325 -2.74 -21.55 -3.43
N ILE A 326 -3.03 -22.13 -2.26
CA ILE A 326 -3.99 -21.58 -1.30
C ILE A 326 -3.64 -20.16 -0.83
N TYR A 327 -2.35 -19.81 -0.71
CA TYR A 327 -1.92 -18.48 -0.28
C TYR A 327 -2.19 -17.42 -1.33
N ASP A 328 -2.02 -17.78 -2.60
CA ASP A 328 -2.39 -16.98 -3.75
C ASP A 328 -3.91 -16.76 -3.81
N TYR A 329 -4.68 -17.82 -3.58
CA TYR A 329 -6.14 -17.75 -3.52
C TYR A 329 -6.59 -16.81 -2.40
N ILE A 330 -6.07 -17.00 -1.19
CA ILE A 330 -6.37 -16.14 -0.03
C ILE A 330 -6.00 -14.70 -0.32
N ALA A 331 -4.82 -14.43 -0.89
CA ALA A 331 -4.39 -13.07 -1.21
C ALA A 331 -5.31 -12.39 -2.25
N CYS A 332 -5.68 -13.12 -3.31
CA CYS A 332 -6.60 -12.62 -4.34
C CYS A 332 -7.98 -12.32 -3.77
N GLU A 333 -8.58 -13.25 -3.01
CA GLU A 333 -9.90 -13.07 -2.40
C GLU A 333 -9.90 -11.95 -1.35
N TYR A 334 -8.84 -11.86 -0.55
CA TYR A 334 -8.75 -10.87 0.53
C TYR A 334 -8.62 -9.44 -0.01
N VAL A 335 -7.76 -9.24 -1.01
CA VAL A 335 -7.56 -7.93 -1.66
C VAL A 335 -8.71 -7.60 -2.63
N GLY A 336 -9.31 -8.64 -3.24
CA GLY A 336 -10.28 -8.54 -4.33
C GLY A 336 -9.61 -8.38 -5.69
N SER A 337 -8.54 -9.13 -5.93
CA SER A 337 -7.80 -9.17 -7.20
C SER A 337 -8.33 -10.28 -8.11
N LEU A 338 -8.33 -10.03 -9.42
CA LEU A 338 -8.59 -11.07 -10.43
C LEU A 338 -7.43 -12.09 -10.49
N TYR A 339 -7.75 -13.34 -10.82
CA TYR A 339 -6.79 -14.45 -10.80
C TYR A 339 -5.87 -14.45 -12.03
N ASP A 340 -6.40 -14.05 -13.19
CA ASP A 340 -5.71 -13.97 -14.48
C ASP A 340 -4.83 -12.72 -14.62
N LYS A 341 -5.22 -11.62 -13.96
CA LYS A 341 -4.48 -10.35 -13.95
C LYS A 341 -4.28 -9.85 -12.52
N LYS A 342 -3.39 -10.54 -11.79
CA LYS A 342 -3.13 -10.25 -10.37
C LYS A 342 -2.57 -8.86 -10.17
N GLU A 343 -3.14 -8.16 -9.19
CA GLU A 343 -2.61 -6.89 -8.74
C GLU A 343 -1.30 -7.08 -7.97
N ARG A 344 -0.39 -6.10 -8.06
CA ARG A 344 0.85 -6.04 -7.28
C ARG A 344 0.65 -6.35 -5.79
N THR A 345 -0.41 -5.81 -5.17
CA THR A 345 -0.71 -6.06 -3.74
C THR A 345 -1.01 -7.53 -3.48
N ALA A 346 -1.81 -8.18 -4.32
CA ALA A 346 -2.12 -9.60 -4.19
C ALA A 346 -0.86 -10.46 -4.36
N LEU A 347 0.02 -10.13 -5.29
CA LEU A 347 1.32 -10.81 -5.47
C LEU A 347 2.23 -10.68 -4.24
N LEU A 348 2.32 -9.49 -3.66
CA LEU A 348 3.12 -9.25 -2.46
C LEU A 348 2.52 -9.93 -1.23
N TYR A 349 1.18 -9.96 -1.12
CA TYR A 349 0.48 -10.69 -0.07
C TYR A 349 0.74 -12.19 -0.19
N SER A 350 0.60 -12.79 -1.38
CA SER A 350 0.79 -14.22 -1.56
C SER A 350 2.23 -14.65 -1.24
N ALA A 351 3.25 -13.88 -1.64
CA ALA A 351 4.63 -14.18 -1.26
C ALA A 351 4.93 -14.01 0.23
N ALA A 352 4.37 -12.98 0.88
CA ALA A 352 4.48 -12.83 2.32
C ALA A 352 3.79 -14.00 3.04
N LEU A 353 2.58 -14.37 2.63
CA LEU A 353 1.86 -15.49 3.20
C LEU A 353 2.65 -16.80 3.08
N ARG A 354 3.20 -17.12 1.90
CA ARG A 354 4.10 -18.28 1.73
C ARG A 354 5.26 -18.22 2.71
N SER A 355 6.01 -17.12 2.70
CA SER A 355 7.24 -17.00 3.50
C SER A 355 7.05 -17.07 5.02
N PHE A 356 5.83 -16.82 5.52
CA PHE A 356 5.54 -16.77 6.96
C PHE A 356 4.53 -17.83 7.43
N ALA A 357 3.79 -18.46 6.52
CA ALA A 357 2.85 -19.54 6.83
C ALA A 357 3.38 -20.93 6.42
N SER A 358 4.28 -21.03 5.44
CA SER A 358 5.03 -22.25 5.13
C SER A 358 6.50 -22.12 5.52
N SER A 359 7.16 -23.26 5.73
CA SER A 359 8.61 -23.37 5.92
C SER A 359 9.41 -23.07 4.64
N THR A 360 8.78 -22.58 3.56
CA THR A 360 9.38 -22.27 2.27
C THR A 360 9.47 -20.76 2.06
N CYS A 361 10.66 -20.25 1.71
CA CYS A 361 10.88 -18.82 1.44
C CYS A 361 10.72 -18.54 -0.06
N TYR A 362 9.85 -17.61 -0.43
CA TYR A 362 9.64 -17.27 -1.84
C TYR A 362 10.39 -15.97 -2.19
N ASN A 363 11.35 -16.05 -3.11
CA ASN A 363 12.26 -14.94 -3.46
C ASN A 363 12.13 -14.52 -4.94
N GLY A 364 10.92 -14.62 -5.49
CA GLY A 364 10.66 -14.50 -6.92
C GLY A 364 10.02 -15.78 -7.46
N SER A 365 10.13 -16.05 -8.75
CA SER A 365 9.67 -17.30 -9.40
C SER A 365 10.36 -18.57 -8.89
N GLU A 366 11.45 -18.45 -8.13
CA GLU A 366 12.13 -19.56 -7.48
C GLU A 366 11.63 -19.72 -6.03
N ALA A 367 10.94 -20.83 -5.78
CA ALA A 367 10.71 -21.32 -4.43
C ALA A 367 12.08 -21.75 -3.87
N THR A 368 12.64 -20.93 -2.98
CA THR A 368 13.85 -21.27 -2.24
C THR A 368 13.45 -21.95 -0.94
N GLU A 369 13.73 -23.23 -0.81
CA GLU A 369 13.54 -23.94 0.45
C GLU A 369 14.39 -23.27 1.53
N LEU A 370 13.75 -22.93 2.66
CA LEU A 370 14.46 -22.41 3.81
C LEU A 370 14.97 -23.61 4.61
N TYR A 371 16.24 -23.92 4.48
CA TYR A 371 16.82 -25.01 5.25
C TYR A 371 17.17 -24.53 6.66
N HIS A 372 16.61 -25.21 7.65
CA HIS A 372 17.05 -25.11 9.03
C HIS A 372 18.15 -26.15 9.25
N ILE A 373 19.38 -25.69 9.43
CA ILE A 373 20.54 -26.57 9.56
C ILE A 373 21.09 -26.47 10.96
N THR A 374 21.26 -27.63 11.59
CA THR A 374 21.94 -27.78 12.87
C THR A 374 23.24 -28.54 12.66
N LEU A 375 24.36 -27.88 12.92
CA LEU A 375 25.69 -28.48 12.94
C LEU A 375 26.05 -28.88 14.37
N LYS A 376 26.44 -30.14 14.57
CA LYS A 376 26.94 -30.63 15.87
C LYS A 376 28.30 -31.28 15.70
N ALA A 377 29.18 -31.03 16.67
CA ALA A 377 30.42 -31.78 16.79
C ALA A 377 30.63 -32.13 18.27
N GLU A 378 31.02 -33.37 18.55
CA GLU A 378 31.30 -33.82 19.92
C GLU A 378 32.64 -33.32 20.45
N ARG A 379 33.58 -32.98 19.54
CA ARG A 379 34.91 -32.48 19.90
C ARG A 379 35.42 -31.53 18.81
N ILE A 380 35.53 -30.24 19.12
CA ILE A 380 36.15 -29.24 18.26
C ILE A 380 37.08 -28.33 19.06
N GLU A 381 38.21 -27.95 18.47
CA GLU A 381 39.11 -26.96 19.05
C GLU A 381 38.55 -25.55 18.90
N ARG A 382 38.73 -24.69 19.91
CA ARG A 382 38.20 -23.32 19.93
C ARG A 382 38.63 -22.47 18.73
N GLY A 383 39.87 -22.64 18.27
CA GLY A 383 40.37 -21.94 17.08
C GLY A 383 39.73 -22.39 15.77
N ALA A 384 39.35 -23.67 15.66
CA ALA A 384 38.62 -24.21 14.51
C ALA A 384 37.15 -23.75 14.54
N TYR A 385 36.52 -23.74 15.72
CA TYR A 385 35.18 -23.19 15.93
C TYR A 385 35.08 -21.71 15.51
N ASP A 386 36.02 -20.86 15.92
CA ASP A 386 35.98 -19.43 15.59
C ASP A 386 36.16 -19.19 14.08
N LYS A 387 37.01 -19.98 13.41
CA LYS A 387 37.18 -19.94 11.95
C LYS A 387 35.90 -20.38 11.22
N LEU A 388 35.32 -21.50 11.64
CA LEU A 388 34.09 -22.05 11.09
C LEU A 388 32.94 -21.06 11.23
N LYS A 389 32.74 -20.51 12.43
CA LYS A 389 31.71 -19.51 12.71
C LYS A 389 31.86 -18.31 11.77
N LYS A 390 33.08 -17.78 11.64
CA LYS A 390 33.35 -16.62 10.77
C LYS A 390 33.12 -16.93 9.29
N ALA A 391 33.43 -18.14 8.83
CA ALA A 391 33.11 -18.58 7.48
C ALA A 391 31.59 -18.64 7.28
N LEU A 392 30.85 -19.28 8.19
CA LEU A 392 29.40 -19.38 8.13
C LEU A 392 28.70 -18.02 8.20
N GLU A 393 29.18 -17.08 9.01
CA GLU A 393 28.68 -15.68 9.06
C GLU A 393 28.77 -14.96 7.70
N SER A 394 29.69 -15.35 6.83
CA SER A 394 29.85 -14.75 5.50
C SER A 394 28.86 -15.28 4.45
N TYR A 395 28.26 -16.46 4.70
CA TYR A 395 27.37 -17.14 3.76
C TYR A 395 25.91 -17.22 4.22
N CYS A 396 25.65 -17.25 5.53
CA CYS A 396 24.29 -17.51 6.03
C CYS A 396 23.97 -16.70 7.30
N LYS A 397 22.67 -16.66 7.64
CA LYS A 397 22.21 -15.99 8.86
C LYS A 397 22.26 -16.97 10.03
N LEU A 398 23.22 -16.76 10.92
CA LEU A 398 23.33 -17.51 12.17
C LEU A 398 22.19 -17.17 13.13
N LYS A 399 21.55 -18.22 13.67
CA LYS A 399 20.47 -18.11 14.66
C LYS A 399 21.01 -18.32 16.07
N GLU A 400 21.92 -19.28 16.23
CA GLU A 400 22.48 -19.69 17.51
C GLU A 400 23.86 -20.32 17.26
N ALA A 401 24.84 -20.01 18.11
CA ALA A 401 26.15 -20.62 18.06
C ALA A 401 26.68 -20.77 19.49
N MET A 402 26.98 -22.00 19.88
CA MET A 402 27.43 -22.36 21.23
C MET A 402 28.62 -23.33 21.15
N LEU A 403 29.55 -23.16 22.08
CA LEU A 403 30.69 -24.05 22.31
C LEU A 403 30.81 -24.27 23.82
N GLU A 404 30.52 -25.48 24.29
CA GLU A 404 30.60 -25.87 25.71
C GLU A 404 31.37 -27.19 25.82
N ASP A 405 32.41 -27.23 26.66
CA ASP A 405 33.24 -28.41 26.92
C ASP A 405 33.75 -29.15 25.66
N GLY A 406 34.09 -28.39 24.61
CA GLY A 406 34.54 -28.92 23.33
C GLY A 406 33.42 -29.45 22.42
N LYS A 407 32.17 -29.42 22.87
CA LYS A 407 30.98 -29.72 22.07
C LYS A 407 30.46 -28.46 21.41
N MET A 408 30.15 -28.57 20.13
CA MET A 408 29.66 -27.47 19.31
C MET A 408 28.21 -27.69 18.94
N LEU A 409 27.43 -26.61 19.00
CA LEU A 409 26.11 -26.50 18.39
C LEU A 409 26.02 -25.19 17.61
N ILE A 410 25.79 -25.28 16.31
CA ILE A 410 25.52 -24.10 15.47
C ILE A 410 24.19 -24.31 14.74
N ARG A 411 23.25 -23.38 14.91
CA ARG A 411 22.01 -23.33 14.14
C ARG A 411 22.02 -22.15 13.18
N LEU A 412 21.76 -22.43 11.92
CA LEU A 412 21.82 -21.45 10.85
C LEU A 412 20.66 -21.65 9.87
N LYS A 413 20.37 -20.59 9.10
CA LYS A 413 19.37 -20.58 8.05
C LYS A 413 20.02 -20.25 6.72
N CYS A 414 19.86 -21.12 5.73
CA CYS A 414 20.30 -20.85 4.35
C CYS A 414 19.11 -20.83 3.39
N PHE A 415 19.30 -20.11 2.28
CA PHE A 415 18.25 -19.78 1.32
C PHE A 415 18.51 -20.38 -0.06
N HIS A 416 19.72 -20.82 -0.34
CA HIS A 416 20.08 -21.31 -1.66
C HIS A 416 20.76 -22.68 -1.59
N ASP A 417 20.48 -23.55 -2.56
CA ASP A 417 21.11 -24.89 -2.65
C ASP A 417 22.64 -24.79 -2.78
N TYR A 418 23.15 -23.69 -3.34
CA TYR A 418 24.59 -23.41 -3.37
C TYR A 418 25.17 -23.16 -1.98
N GLU A 419 24.47 -22.41 -1.13
CA GLU A 419 24.87 -22.18 0.27
C GLU A 419 24.80 -23.50 1.05
N LEU A 420 23.75 -24.29 0.81
CA LEU A 420 23.58 -25.63 1.39
C LEU A 420 24.75 -26.55 1.02
N GLN A 421 25.15 -26.56 -0.25
CA GLN A 421 26.27 -27.38 -0.71
C GLN A 421 27.58 -26.91 -0.07
N GLN A 422 27.84 -25.61 -0.02
CA GLN A 422 29.01 -25.07 0.68
C GLN A 422 29.03 -25.42 2.18
N ILE A 423 27.88 -25.39 2.85
CA ILE A 423 27.78 -25.77 4.26
C ILE A 423 28.08 -27.27 4.43
N ARG A 424 27.63 -28.12 3.51
CA ARG A 424 27.96 -29.55 3.49
C ARG A 424 29.46 -29.77 3.26
N ASP A 425 30.04 -29.10 2.28
CA ASP A 425 31.47 -29.21 1.96
C ASP A 425 32.32 -28.77 3.16
N ILE A 426 31.98 -27.64 3.80
CA ILE A 426 32.65 -27.14 5.00
C ILE A 426 32.48 -28.11 6.19
N ALA A 427 31.29 -28.69 6.36
CA ALA A 427 31.04 -29.64 7.45
C ALA A 427 31.81 -30.95 7.24
N GLU A 428 31.91 -31.44 6.00
CA GLU A 428 32.67 -32.63 5.62
C GLU A 428 34.18 -32.42 5.81
N GLU A 429 34.72 -31.27 5.39
CA GLU A 429 36.13 -30.90 5.62
C GLU A 429 36.53 -30.85 7.10
N ASN A 430 35.57 -30.66 8.00
CA ASN A 430 35.80 -30.50 9.43
C ASN A 430 35.23 -31.65 10.29
N GLU A 431 34.77 -32.74 9.66
CA GLU A 431 34.17 -33.91 10.33
C GLU A 431 33.00 -33.55 11.28
N ILE A 432 32.11 -32.66 10.83
CA ILE A 432 30.97 -32.15 11.60
C ILE A 432 29.68 -32.81 11.15
N ASP A 433 28.86 -33.28 12.10
CA ASP A 433 27.54 -33.84 11.81
C ASP A 433 26.55 -32.74 11.42
N VAL A 434 25.88 -32.94 10.28
CA VAL A 434 24.86 -32.03 9.74
C VAL A 434 23.47 -32.64 9.91
N TYR A 435 22.59 -31.93 10.60
CA TYR A 435 21.18 -32.28 10.76
C TYR A 435 20.29 -31.26 10.04
N PHE A 436 19.34 -31.75 9.26
CA PHE A 436 18.31 -30.95 8.59
C PHE A 436 17.02 -31.03 9.40
N GLU A 437 16.45 -29.87 9.76
CA GLU A 437 15.15 -29.74 10.44
C GLU A 437 14.06 -29.18 9.52
#